data_AF-A0A5B0PSH4-F1
#
_entry.id   AF-A0A5B0PSH4-F1
#
_cell.length_a   1.000
_cell.length_b   1.000
_cell.length_c   1.000
_cell.angle_alpha   90.00
_cell.angle_beta   90.00
_cell.angle_gamma   90.00
#
_symmetry.space_group_name_H-M   'P 1'
#
loop_
_entity.id
_entity.type
_entity.pdbx_description
1 polymer ?
#
loop_
_entity_poly.entity_id
_entity_poly.type
_entity_poly.pdbx_seq_one_letter_code
_entity_poly.pdbx_strand_id
1 'polypeptide(L)'
;MSAPAPTSAEEVIQAFQMLDLRLDLLEDNREIVEKEEFTGERVLEARTALLIEVQSNFLPLLRQQLADLLDSFDFRAFPETPQPNFSDVLRNISSIEPNVVNIKTFIQSLSPWKLHRIVSRIDSTHGIMKKFRCDRLLEKTVDLMCTDMHDLVEAYIKVVASQSFTIDDRDRLNELTEACYYSIDLMIGWSNRSDHEILQQKWPGALEELDTALTALVEQLRVSPRPDNNSQDEPVPETPSLTNSSIGSSQDDRLPRIRHTPFIFNRPVRIRPTV
;
A
#
# COMPACT_ATOMS: atom_id res chain seq x y z
N MET A 1 -30.43 -37.69 8.49
CA MET A 1 -29.44 -36.69 8.03
C MET A 1 -29.95 -35.36 8.52
N SER A 2 -29.33 -34.78 9.55
CA SER A 2 -29.74 -33.49 10.10
C SER A 2 -29.22 -32.39 9.17
N ALA A 3 -30.07 -31.43 8.80
CA ALA A 3 -29.63 -30.25 8.07
C ALA A 3 -28.55 -29.50 8.88
N PRO A 4 -27.52 -28.93 8.24
CA PRO A 4 -26.56 -28.09 8.94
C PRO A 4 -27.30 -26.93 9.61
N ALA A 5 -26.83 -26.52 10.80
CA ALA A 5 -27.37 -25.37 11.50
C ALA A 5 -27.30 -24.12 10.60
N PRO A 6 -28.27 -23.20 10.69
CA PRO A 6 -28.24 -21.98 9.91
C PRO A 6 -26.99 -21.16 10.27
N THR A 7 -26.16 -20.87 9.27
CA THR A 7 -24.98 -20.00 9.39
C THR A 7 -25.40 -18.63 9.92
N SER A 8 -24.75 -18.17 10.97
CA SER A 8 -25.11 -16.91 11.64
C SER A 8 -24.33 -15.70 11.08
N ALA A 9 -24.88 -14.50 11.25
CA ALA A 9 -24.19 -13.25 10.93
C ALA A 9 -22.87 -13.11 11.72
N GLU A 10 -22.81 -13.66 12.94
CA GLU A 10 -21.62 -13.64 13.80
C GLU A 10 -20.47 -14.45 13.20
N GLU A 11 -20.76 -15.63 12.63
CA GLU A 11 -19.77 -16.45 11.92
C GLU A 11 -19.19 -15.73 10.70
N VAL A 12 -20.03 -15.01 9.95
CA VAL A 12 -19.60 -14.21 8.79
C VAL A 12 -18.72 -13.04 9.22
N ILE A 13 -19.10 -12.31 10.27
CA ILE A 13 -18.29 -11.22 10.82
C ILE A 13 -16.92 -11.74 11.26
N GLN A 14 -16.89 -12.87 11.98
CA GLN A 14 -15.63 -13.47 12.42
C GLN A 14 -14.74 -13.87 11.23
N ALA A 15 -15.32 -14.45 10.18
CA ALA A 15 -14.58 -14.80 8.97
C ALA A 15 -13.98 -13.58 8.27
N PHE A 16 -14.73 -12.48 8.17
CA PHE A 16 -14.21 -11.21 7.64
C PHE A 16 -13.10 -10.63 8.50
N GLN A 17 -13.25 -10.63 9.83
CA GLN A 17 -12.21 -10.16 10.75
C GLN A 17 -10.91 -10.97 10.63
N MET A 18 -11.02 -12.29 10.43
CA MET A 18 -9.85 -13.14 10.21
C MET A 18 -9.18 -12.85 8.86
N LEU A 19 -9.97 -12.62 7.81
CA LEU A 19 -9.44 -12.18 6.52
C LEU A 19 -8.73 -10.83 6.65
N ASP A 20 -9.34 -9.88 7.36
CA ASP A 20 -8.80 -8.53 7.56
C ASP A 20 -7.44 -8.56 8.25
N LEU A 21 -7.36 -9.28 9.39
CA LEU A 21 -6.10 -9.51 10.09
C LEU A 21 -5.06 -10.16 9.18
N ARG A 22 -5.48 -11.05 8.27
CA ARG A 22 -4.58 -11.70 7.34
C ARG A 22 -4.04 -10.73 6.30
N LEU A 23 -4.85 -9.80 5.82
CA LEU A 23 -4.44 -8.74 4.89
C LEU A 23 -3.39 -7.82 5.52
N ASP A 24 -3.56 -7.44 6.79
CA ASP A 24 -2.58 -6.62 7.52
C ASP A 24 -1.20 -7.30 7.63
N LEU A 25 -1.17 -8.63 7.71
CA LEU A 25 0.10 -9.38 7.77
C LEU A 25 0.83 -9.46 6.42
N LEU A 26 0.25 -8.92 5.34
CA LEU A 26 0.80 -8.96 3.99
C LEU A 26 1.66 -7.74 3.63
N GLU A 27 2.08 -6.96 4.62
CA GLU A 27 3.09 -5.91 4.46
C GLU A 27 4.39 -6.39 3.76
N ASP A 28 5.13 -5.42 3.21
CA ASP A 28 6.40 -5.64 2.54
C ASP A 28 7.54 -5.94 3.54
N ASN A 29 7.64 -7.23 3.87
CA ASN A 29 8.58 -7.79 4.85
C ASN A 29 9.92 -8.25 4.23
N ARG A 30 10.29 -7.70 3.05
CA ARG A 30 11.55 -8.08 2.39
C ARG A 30 12.76 -7.57 3.16
N GLU A 31 13.83 -8.37 3.14
CA GLU A 31 15.13 -8.01 3.68
C GLU A 31 15.71 -6.79 2.95
N ILE A 32 16.32 -5.89 3.71
CA ILE A 32 17.06 -4.76 3.17
C ILE A 32 18.52 -5.18 3.01
N VAL A 33 19.03 -5.12 1.78
CA VAL A 33 20.41 -5.47 1.45
C VAL A 33 21.19 -4.24 0.98
N GLU A 34 22.49 -4.22 1.26
CA GLU A 34 23.40 -3.14 0.88
C GLU A 34 23.97 -3.32 -0.53
N LYS A 35 24.01 -4.56 -1.03
CA LYS A 35 24.60 -4.92 -2.31
C LYS A 35 23.60 -5.64 -3.19
N GLU A 36 23.60 -5.26 -4.46
CA GLU A 36 22.82 -5.94 -5.49
C GLU A 36 23.53 -7.22 -5.96
N GLU A 37 22.79 -8.33 -5.97
CA GLU A 37 23.27 -9.61 -6.49
C GLU A 37 22.89 -9.79 -7.95
N PHE A 38 23.84 -10.31 -8.73
CA PHE A 38 23.58 -10.65 -10.13
C PHE A 38 22.54 -11.76 -10.23
N THR A 39 21.49 -11.50 -11.00
CA THR A 39 20.44 -12.50 -11.28
C THR A 39 20.73 -13.17 -12.61
N GLY A 40 20.95 -14.49 -12.59
CA GLY A 40 21.17 -15.25 -13.81
C GLY A 40 19.92 -15.37 -14.70
N GLU A 41 20.13 -15.59 -15.99
CA GLU A 41 19.07 -15.64 -17.01
C GLU A 41 17.96 -16.64 -16.69
N ARG A 42 18.31 -17.87 -16.27
CA ARG A 42 17.33 -18.89 -15.84
C ARG A 42 16.41 -18.43 -14.71
N VAL A 43 16.92 -17.62 -13.79
CA VAL A 43 16.14 -17.07 -12.68
C VAL A 43 15.19 -15.98 -13.20
N LEU A 44 15.62 -15.18 -14.17
CA LEU A 44 14.76 -14.18 -14.83
C LEU A 44 13.65 -14.85 -15.65
N GLU A 45 13.94 -15.93 -16.36
CA GLU A 45 12.95 -16.73 -17.08
C GLU A 45 11.89 -17.32 -16.13
N ALA A 46 12.33 -17.92 -15.02
CA ALA A 46 11.42 -18.47 -14.01
C ALA A 46 10.53 -17.39 -13.37
N ARG A 47 11.10 -16.23 -13.02
CA ARG A 47 10.34 -15.08 -12.50
C ARG A 47 9.37 -14.50 -13.53
N THR A 48 9.76 -14.50 -14.81
CA THR A 48 8.89 -14.06 -15.90
C THR A 48 7.70 -15.00 -16.06
N ALA A 49 7.92 -16.31 -16.06
CA ALA A 49 6.84 -17.30 -16.09
C ALA A 49 5.89 -17.14 -14.90
N LEU A 50 6.44 -16.90 -13.70
CA LEU A 50 5.65 -16.65 -12.50
C LEU A 50 4.81 -15.37 -12.61
N LEU A 51 5.37 -14.29 -13.14
CA LEU A 51 4.61 -13.06 -13.36
C LEU A 51 3.45 -13.30 -14.33
N ILE A 52 3.68 -14.05 -15.42
CA ILE A 52 2.64 -14.41 -16.37
C ILE A 52 1.53 -15.20 -15.66
N GLU A 53 1.89 -16.17 -14.81
CA GLU A 53 0.92 -16.97 -14.06
C GLU A 53 0.06 -16.12 -13.11
N VAL A 54 0.67 -15.17 -12.39
CA VAL A 54 -0.04 -14.21 -11.54
C VAL A 54 -1.01 -13.35 -12.36
N GLN A 55 -0.58 -12.85 -13.52
CA GLN A 55 -1.37 -11.98 -14.39
C GLN A 55 -2.49 -12.72 -15.13
N SER A 56 -2.28 -13.97 -15.52
CA SER A 56 -3.26 -14.72 -16.32
C SER A 56 -4.24 -15.54 -15.48
N ASN A 57 -3.87 -15.92 -14.25
CA ASN A 57 -4.65 -16.85 -13.44
C ASN A 57 -5.05 -16.26 -12.09
N PHE A 58 -4.09 -15.91 -11.24
CA PHE A 58 -4.38 -15.55 -9.84
C PHE A 58 -5.14 -14.22 -9.71
N LEU A 59 -4.71 -13.18 -10.45
CA LEU A 59 -5.38 -11.88 -10.44
C LEU A 59 -6.80 -11.92 -11.04
N PRO A 60 -7.02 -12.54 -12.21
CA PRO A 60 -8.38 -12.77 -12.72
C PRO A 60 -9.26 -13.59 -11.77
N LEU A 61 -8.69 -14.61 -11.11
CA LEU A 61 -9.42 -15.38 -10.10
C LEU A 61 -9.84 -14.50 -8.93
N LEU A 62 -8.95 -13.65 -8.41
CA LEU A 62 -9.29 -12.73 -7.32
C LEU A 62 -10.44 -11.79 -7.73
N ARG A 63 -10.38 -11.26 -8.95
CA ARG A 63 -11.45 -10.42 -9.51
C ARG A 63 -12.79 -11.14 -9.51
N GLN A 64 -12.82 -12.41 -9.95
CA GLN A 64 -14.03 -13.22 -9.94
C GLN A 64 -14.53 -13.50 -8.52
N GLN A 65 -13.63 -13.85 -7.59
CA GLN A 65 -14.00 -14.13 -6.20
C GLN A 65 -14.62 -12.91 -5.50
N LEU A 66 -14.14 -11.71 -5.79
CA LEU A 66 -14.76 -10.47 -5.30
C LEU A 66 -16.14 -10.23 -5.92
N ALA A 67 -16.34 -10.58 -7.21
CA ALA A 67 -17.64 -10.52 -7.86
C ALA A 67 -18.63 -11.50 -7.20
N ASP A 68 -18.20 -12.74 -6.97
CA ASP A 68 -19.01 -13.78 -6.34
C ASP A 68 -19.39 -13.40 -4.90
N LEU A 69 -18.47 -12.76 -4.16
CA LEU A 69 -18.72 -12.25 -2.82
C LEU A 69 -19.82 -11.17 -2.83
N LEU A 70 -19.71 -10.20 -3.74
CA LEU A 70 -20.70 -9.14 -3.91
C LEU A 70 -22.07 -9.70 -4.31
N ASP A 71 -22.10 -10.65 -5.24
CA ASP A 71 -23.34 -11.31 -5.69
C ASP A 71 -24.00 -12.12 -4.56
N SER A 72 -23.23 -12.63 -3.59
CA SER A 72 -23.76 -13.40 -2.45
C SER A 72 -24.61 -12.58 -1.47
N PHE A 73 -24.54 -11.25 -1.52
CA PHE A 73 -25.40 -10.37 -0.74
C PHE A 73 -26.72 -10.03 -1.43
N ASP A 74 -26.93 -10.52 -2.66
CA ASP A 74 -28.16 -10.40 -3.45
C ASP A 74 -28.71 -8.95 -3.54
N PHE A 75 -27.83 -7.98 -3.69
CA PHE A 75 -28.24 -6.57 -3.82
C PHE A 75 -29.04 -6.26 -5.11
N ARG A 76 -29.16 -7.24 -6.02
CA ARG A 76 -29.95 -7.15 -7.25
C ARG A 76 -31.45 -7.23 -6.99
N ALA A 77 -31.88 -7.79 -5.86
CA ALA A 77 -33.29 -7.91 -5.47
C ALA A 77 -33.92 -6.58 -5.00
N PHE A 78 -33.14 -5.50 -4.90
CA PHE A 78 -33.65 -4.20 -4.42
C PHE A 78 -34.78 -3.66 -5.33
N PRO A 79 -35.93 -3.19 -4.79
CA PRO A 79 -36.20 -2.74 -3.41
C PRO A 79 -36.71 -3.79 -2.43
N GLU A 80 -36.74 -5.08 -2.80
CA GLU A 80 -37.00 -6.14 -1.83
C GLU A 80 -35.83 -6.20 -0.84
N THR A 81 -36.11 -6.58 0.43
CA THR A 81 -35.09 -6.69 1.47
C THR A 81 -34.04 -7.72 1.02
N PRO A 82 -32.78 -7.32 0.76
CA PRO A 82 -31.73 -8.25 0.37
C PRO A 82 -31.61 -9.38 1.39
N GLN A 83 -31.47 -10.61 0.93
CA GLN A 83 -31.24 -11.78 1.78
C GLN A 83 -29.88 -12.38 1.45
N PRO A 84 -28.81 -11.95 2.15
CA PRO A 84 -27.50 -12.50 1.90
C PRO A 84 -27.47 -14.00 2.13
N ASN A 85 -26.82 -14.72 1.22
CA ASN A 85 -26.52 -16.13 1.43
C ASN A 85 -25.22 -16.26 2.23
N PHE A 86 -25.33 -16.27 3.56
CA PHE A 86 -24.15 -16.39 4.44
C PHE A 86 -23.32 -17.65 4.21
N SER A 87 -23.92 -18.73 3.70
CA SER A 87 -23.14 -19.93 3.33
C SER A 87 -22.25 -19.67 2.12
N ASP A 88 -22.75 -18.98 1.10
CA ASP A 88 -21.96 -18.59 -0.06
C ASP A 88 -20.90 -17.53 0.31
N VAL A 89 -21.25 -16.57 1.18
CA VAL A 89 -20.30 -15.57 1.70
C VAL A 89 -19.11 -16.25 2.38
N LEU A 90 -19.35 -17.18 3.32
CA LEU A 90 -18.27 -17.90 3.99
C LEU A 90 -17.40 -18.71 3.02
N ARG A 91 -18.01 -19.37 2.04
CA ARG A 91 -17.29 -20.10 1.00
C ARG A 91 -16.39 -19.16 0.19
N ASN A 92 -16.90 -18.00 -0.17
CA ASN A 92 -16.16 -17.02 -0.97
C ASN A 92 -14.99 -16.43 -0.19
N ILE A 93 -15.19 -16.00 1.07
CA ILE A 93 -14.11 -15.55 1.98
C ILE A 93 -13.01 -16.62 2.07
N SER A 94 -13.39 -17.87 2.33
CA SER A 94 -12.45 -18.99 2.45
C SER A 94 -11.64 -19.25 1.18
N SER A 95 -12.19 -18.88 0.01
CA SER A 95 -11.50 -19.02 -1.27
C SER A 95 -10.56 -17.84 -1.57
N ILE A 96 -10.91 -16.63 -1.10
CA ILE A 96 -10.15 -15.39 -1.34
C ILE A 96 -8.80 -15.43 -0.61
N GLU A 97 -8.81 -15.83 0.66
CA GLU A 97 -7.62 -15.81 1.52
C GLU A 97 -6.39 -16.51 0.90
N PRO A 98 -6.46 -17.80 0.50
CA PRO A 98 -5.29 -18.47 -0.07
C PRO A 98 -4.82 -17.82 -1.38
N ASN A 99 -5.73 -17.29 -2.19
CA ASN A 99 -5.39 -16.63 -3.45
C ASN A 99 -4.59 -15.33 -3.20
N VAL A 100 -5.06 -14.50 -2.27
CA VAL A 100 -4.38 -13.26 -1.88
C VAL A 100 -2.97 -13.53 -1.32
N VAL A 101 -2.84 -14.54 -0.46
CA VAL A 101 -1.53 -14.97 0.07
C VAL A 101 -0.60 -15.42 -1.05
N ASN A 102 -1.10 -16.18 -2.03
CA ASN A 102 -0.32 -16.64 -3.17
C ASN A 102 0.14 -15.48 -4.06
N ILE A 103 -0.77 -14.55 -4.41
CA ILE A 103 -0.44 -13.35 -5.21
C ILE A 103 0.71 -12.59 -4.54
N LYS A 104 0.57 -12.29 -3.24
CA LYS A 104 1.61 -11.56 -2.49
C LYS A 104 2.94 -12.31 -2.48
N THR A 105 2.91 -13.60 -2.17
CA THR A 105 4.11 -14.43 -2.08
C THR A 105 4.83 -14.50 -3.42
N PHE A 106 4.10 -14.71 -4.52
CA PHE A 106 4.68 -14.78 -5.86
C PHE A 106 5.24 -13.45 -6.30
N ILE A 107 4.50 -12.35 -6.13
CA ILE A 107 5.00 -11.01 -6.49
C ILE A 107 6.23 -10.63 -5.66
N GLN A 108 6.24 -10.93 -4.35
CA GLN A 108 7.40 -10.69 -3.50
C GLN A 108 8.63 -11.47 -3.99
N SER A 109 8.45 -12.69 -4.51
CA SER A 109 9.55 -13.51 -5.02
C SER A 109 10.20 -12.97 -6.32
N LEU A 110 9.50 -12.09 -7.05
CA LEU A 110 10.04 -11.43 -8.24
C LEU A 110 11.19 -10.46 -7.90
N SER A 111 11.15 -9.89 -6.70
CA SER A 111 12.20 -9.01 -6.15
C SER A 111 12.29 -9.26 -4.64
N PRO A 112 13.03 -10.29 -4.19
CA PRO A 112 12.96 -10.79 -2.82
C PRO A 112 13.56 -9.86 -1.76
N TRP A 113 14.31 -8.83 -2.18
CA TRP A 113 14.99 -7.89 -1.30
C TRP A 113 14.64 -6.43 -1.60
N LYS A 114 15.11 -5.52 -0.76
CA LYS A 114 15.12 -4.06 -0.97
C LYS A 114 16.56 -3.59 -1.01
N LEU A 115 16.88 -2.65 -1.92
CA LEU A 115 18.18 -1.99 -1.88
C LEU A 115 18.11 -0.80 -0.93
N HIS A 116 19.04 -0.73 0.03
CA HIS A 116 19.12 0.42 0.92
C HIS A 116 19.70 1.64 0.20
N ARG A 117 18.88 2.68 -0.03
CA ARG A 117 19.29 4.01 -0.54
C ARG A 117 20.01 4.01 -1.90
N ILE A 118 20.06 2.89 -2.62
CA ILE A 118 20.75 2.75 -3.89
C ILE A 118 19.76 2.26 -4.95
N VAL A 119 19.85 2.83 -6.15
CA VAL A 119 19.11 2.37 -7.34
C VAL A 119 19.86 1.19 -7.94
N SER A 120 19.13 0.18 -8.42
CA SER A 120 19.72 -0.92 -9.19
C SER A 120 20.59 -0.38 -10.33
N ARG A 121 21.75 -1.00 -10.54
CA ARG A 121 22.69 -0.60 -11.60
C ARG A 121 22.94 -1.70 -12.63
N ILE A 122 22.48 -2.91 -12.35
CA ILE A 122 22.77 -4.09 -13.20
C ILE A 122 21.53 -4.67 -13.87
N ASP A 123 20.35 -4.11 -13.64
CA ASP A 123 19.08 -4.64 -14.17
C ASP A 123 18.63 -4.04 -15.52
N SER A 124 19.42 -3.14 -16.11
CA SER A 124 19.01 -2.37 -17.30
C SER A 124 18.52 -3.23 -18.48
N THR A 125 19.00 -4.46 -18.59
CA THR A 125 18.65 -5.44 -19.63
C THR A 125 17.60 -6.47 -19.20
N HIS A 126 17.12 -6.45 -17.96
CA HIS A 126 16.16 -7.44 -17.42
C HIS A 126 14.72 -7.26 -17.94
N GLY A 127 14.47 -6.29 -18.83
CA GLY A 127 13.16 -6.06 -19.43
C GLY A 127 12.05 -5.84 -18.40
N ILE A 128 11.03 -6.69 -18.40
CA ILE A 128 9.93 -6.63 -17.43
C ILE A 128 10.34 -7.00 -16.00
N MET A 129 11.49 -7.67 -15.83
CA MET A 129 12.04 -8.08 -14.52
C MET A 129 13.02 -7.06 -13.93
N LYS A 130 13.06 -5.83 -14.46
CA LYS A 130 13.77 -4.72 -13.80
C LYS A 130 13.30 -4.57 -12.36
N LYS A 131 14.25 -4.37 -11.45
CA LYS A 131 14.01 -4.27 -10.02
C LYS A 131 12.94 -3.25 -9.71
N PHE A 132 13.05 -2.05 -10.26
CA PHE A 132 12.08 -0.98 -9.96
C PHE A 132 10.66 -1.35 -10.41
N ARG A 133 10.50 -2.15 -11.48
CA ARG A 133 9.19 -2.63 -11.96
C ARG A 133 8.59 -3.64 -10.99
N CYS A 134 9.39 -4.59 -10.53
CA CYS A 134 8.97 -5.60 -9.55
C CYS A 134 8.67 -4.97 -8.18
N ASP A 135 9.51 -4.03 -7.73
CA ASP A 135 9.31 -3.30 -6.48
C ASP A 135 8.00 -2.50 -6.52
N ARG A 136 7.71 -1.84 -7.64
CA ARG A 136 6.45 -1.12 -7.85
C ARG A 136 5.24 -2.03 -7.93
N LEU A 137 5.38 -3.19 -8.56
CA LEU A 137 4.30 -4.18 -8.58
C LEU A 137 3.98 -4.66 -7.17
N LEU A 138 5.01 -4.88 -6.33
CA LEU A 138 4.80 -5.24 -4.94
C LEU A 138 4.15 -4.10 -4.15
N GLU A 139 4.58 -2.84 -4.33
CA GLU A 139 3.90 -1.67 -3.73
C GLU A 139 2.40 -1.70 -4.08
N LYS A 140 2.05 -1.89 -5.36
CA LYS A 140 0.65 -1.98 -5.81
C LYS A 140 -0.10 -3.18 -5.23
N THR A 141 0.60 -4.28 -5.00
CA THR A 141 0.01 -5.47 -4.36
C THR A 141 -0.31 -5.17 -2.91
N VAL A 142 0.61 -4.52 -2.19
CA VAL A 142 0.38 -4.10 -0.80
C VAL A 142 -0.74 -3.07 -0.72
N ASP A 143 -0.80 -2.10 -1.64
CA ASP A 143 -1.91 -1.13 -1.72
C ASP A 143 -3.27 -1.86 -1.91
N LEU A 144 -3.34 -2.84 -2.81
CA LEU A 144 -4.55 -3.64 -3.02
C LEU A 144 -4.97 -4.37 -1.74
N MET A 145 -4.03 -5.04 -1.05
CA MET A 145 -4.38 -5.86 0.11
C MET A 145 -4.67 -5.02 1.37
N CYS A 146 -3.79 -4.08 1.69
CA CYS A 146 -3.83 -3.33 2.95
C CYS A 146 -4.66 -2.03 2.86
N THR A 147 -5.14 -1.64 1.68
CA THR A 147 -6.01 -0.46 1.52
C THR A 147 -7.32 -0.85 0.86
N ASP A 148 -7.31 -1.24 -0.41
CA ASP A 148 -8.57 -1.45 -1.16
C ASP A 148 -9.39 -2.62 -0.60
N MET A 149 -8.74 -3.76 -0.33
CA MET A 149 -9.41 -4.93 0.24
C MET A 149 -9.73 -4.75 1.72
N HIS A 150 -8.87 -4.08 2.50
CA HIS A 150 -9.13 -3.73 3.89
C HIS A 150 -10.41 -2.89 4.02
N ASP A 151 -10.50 -1.78 3.27
CA ASP A 151 -11.69 -0.92 3.24
C ASP A 151 -12.95 -1.70 2.84
N LEU A 152 -12.83 -2.62 1.86
CA LEU A 152 -13.93 -3.47 1.41
C LEU A 152 -14.39 -4.44 2.50
N VAL A 153 -13.46 -5.11 3.18
CA VAL A 153 -13.77 -6.04 4.27
C VAL A 153 -14.41 -5.31 5.45
N GLU A 154 -13.88 -4.14 5.82
CA GLU A 154 -14.47 -3.31 6.88
C GLU A 154 -15.91 -2.90 6.55
N ALA A 155 -16.18 -2.56 5.28
CA ALA A 155 -17.53 -2.25 4.81
C ALA A 155 -18.46 -3.48 4.92
N TYR A 156 -18.02 -4.67 4.50
CA TYR A 156 -18.83 -5.89 4.66
C TYR A 156 -19.16 -6.18 6.13
N ILE A 157 -18.19 -6.03 7.04
CA ILE A 157 -18.42 -6.21 8.49
C ILE A 157 -19.52 -5.26 8.98
N LYS A 158 -19.44 -3.97 8.62
CA LYS A 158 -20.45 -2.96 9.00
C LYS A 158 -21.84 -3.34 8.50
N VAL A 159 -21.94 -3.76 7.24
CA VAL A 159 -23.20 -4.16 6.61
C VAL A 159 -23.80 -5.38 7.32
N VAL A 160 -23.02 -6.44 7.54
CA VAL A 160 -23.51 -7.66 8.23
C VAL A 160 -23.89 -7.37 9.67
N ALA A 161 -23.12 -6.55 10.39
CA ALA A 161 -23.40 -6.19 11.78
C ALA A 161 -24.67 -5.35 11.93
N SER A 162 -24.97 -4.48 10.96
CA SER A 162 -26.18 -3.65 10.97
C SER A 162 -27.47 -4.48 10.85
N GLN A 163 -27.39 -5.65 10.19
CA GLN A 163 -28.53 -6.48 9.79
C GLN A 163 -29.60 -5.72 8.97
N SER A 164 -29.25 -4.53 8.46
CA SER A 164 -30.10 -3.66 7.66
C SER A 164 -29.39 -3.33 6.36
N PHE A 165 -29.87 -3.87 5.24
CA PHE A 165 -29.23 -3.71 3.94
C PHE A 165 -29.88 -2.54 3.19
N THR A 166 -29.14 -1.45 3.03
CA THR A 166 -29.61 -0.22 2.36
C THR A 166 -29.06 -0.09 0.94
N ILE A 167 -29.61 0.84 0.15
CA ILE A 167 -29.03 1.23 -1.15
C ILE A 167 -27.63 1.80 -0.95
N ASP A 168 -27.42 2.60 0.10
CA ASP A 168 -26.15 3.24 0.38
C ASP A 168 -25.06 2.19 0.67
N ASP A 169 -25.41 1.12 1.39
CA ASP A 169 -24.51 -0.01 1.63
C ASP A 169 -24.10 -0.71 0.33
N ARG A 170 -25.07 -0.98 -0.54
CA ARG A 170 -24.80 -1.56 -1.87
C ARG A 170 -23.86 -0.67 -2.67
N ASP A 171 -24.19 0.62 -2.77
CA ASP A 171 -23.42 1.56 -3.58
C ASP A 171 -22.00 1.72 -3.05
N ARG A 172 -21.84 1.69 -1.71
CA ARG A 172 -20.52 1.68 -1.08
C ARG A 172 -19.73 0.41 -1.37
N LEU A 173 -20.34 -0.77 -1.25
CA LEU A 173 -19.67 -2.04 -1.54
C LEU A 173 -19.30 -2.15 -3.03
N ASN A 174 -20.16 -1.67 -3.93
CA ASN A 174 -19.85 -1.57 -5.36
C ASN A 174 -18.65 -0.66 -5.60
N GLU A 175 -18.64 0.54 -5.01
CA GLU A 175 -17.54 1.51 -5.17
C GLU A 175 -16.21 0.91 -4.72
N LEU A 176 -16.19 0.23 -3.57
CA LEU A 176 -15.00 -0.40 -3.02
C LEU A 176 -14.56 -1.61 -3.85
N THR A 177 -15.50 -2.41 -4.34
CA THR A 177 -15.22 -3.53 -5.24
C THR A 177 -14.62 -3.05 -6.57
N GLU A 178 -15.14 -1.96 -7.14
CA GLU A 178 -14.60 -1.33 -8.36
C GLU A 178 -13.19 -0.77 -8.14
N ALA A 179 -12.86 -0.28 -6.93
CA ALA A 179 -11.51 0.13 -6.59
C ALA A 179 -10.54 -1.08 -6.62
N CYS A 180 -10.93 -2.21 -6.02
CA CYS A 180 -10.17 -3.45 -6.12
C CYS A 180 -9.99 -3.90 -7.58
N TYR A 181 -11.05 -3.85 -8.40
CA TYR A 181 -10.97 -4.21 -9.82
C TYR A 181 -10.00 -3.35 -10.59
N TYR A 182 -10.03 -2.04 -10.37
CA TYR A 182 -9.09 -1.13 -10.99
C TYR A 182 -7.64 -1.50 -10.64
N SER A 183 -7.35 -1.74 -9.36
CA SER A 183 -6.02 -2.17 -8.90
C SER A 183 -5.60 -3.51 -9.51
N ILE A 184 -6.51 -4.48 -9.59
CA ILE A 184 -6.26 -5.78 -10.24
C ILE A 184 -5.96 -5.62 -11.73
N ASP A 185 -6.76 -4.85 -12.46
CA ASP A 185 -6.60 -4.64 -13.91
C ASP A 185 -5.28 -3.90 -14.22
N LEU A 186 -4.89 -2.94 -13.36
CA LEU A 186 -3.58 -2.30 -13.44
C LEU A 186 -2.43 -3.31 -13.32
N MET A 187 -2.56 -4.28 -12.41
CA MET A 187 -1.55 -5.32 -12.17
C MET A 187 -1.51 -6.37 -13.29
N ILE A 188 -2.66 -6.76 -13.85
CA ILE A 188 -2.75 -7.65 -15.03
C ILE A 188 -2.00 -7.04 -16.22
N GLY A 189 -2.21 -5.74 -16.47
CA GLY A 189 -1.54 -5.01 -17.55
C GLY A 189 -0.09 -4.61 -17.27
N TRP A 190 0.46 -4.94 -16.10
CA TRP A 190 1.73 -4.37 -15.62
C TRP A 190 2.93 -4.67 -16.52
N SER A 191 2.97 -5.85 -17.14
CA SER A 191 4.04 -6.29 -18.03
C SER A 191 4.08 -5.49 -19.34
N ASN A 192 2.93 -4.95 -19.77
CA ASN A 192 2.78 -4.21 -21.02
C ASN A 192 3.07 -2.71 -20.88
N ARG A 193 3.23 -2.20 -19.66
CA ARG A 193 3.50 -0.78 -19.41
C ARG A 193 4.92 -0.39 -19.75
N SER A 194 5.10 0.83 -20.26
CA SER A 194 6.43 1.37 -20.48
C SER A 194 7.13 1.70 -19.14
N ASP A 195 8.46 1.71 -19.13
CA ASP A 195 9.23 2.12 -17.96
C ASP A 195 8.88 3.57 -17.55
N HIS A 196 8.63 4.42 -18.53
CA HIS A 196 8.25 5.82 -18.31
C HIS A 196 6.91 5.93 -17.56
N GLU A 197 5.87 5.21 -18.01
CA GLU A 197 4.56 5.19 -17.37
C GLU A 197 4.63 4.74 -15.90
N ILE A 198 5.43 3.71 -15.60
CA ILE A 198 5.61 3.21 -14.24
C ILE A 198 6.30 4.25 -13.36
N LEU A 199 7.33 4.92 -13.88
CA LEU A 199 8.06 5.94 -13.12
C LEU A 199 7.17 7.16 -12.84
N GLN A 200 6.34 7.57 -13.80
CA GLN A 200 5.42 8.71 -13.66
C GLN A 200 4.39 8.53 -12.55
N GLN A 201 4.02 7.30 -12.20
CA GLN A 201 3.03 7.06 -11.13
C GLN A 201 3.45 7.61 -9.77
N LYS A 202 4.76 7.78 -9.48
CA LYS A 202 5.22 8.40 -8.21
C LYS A 202 5.32 9.92 -8.26
N TRP A 203 5.27 10.53 -9.44
CA TRP A 203 5.51 11.96 -9.55
C TRP A 203 4.49 12.81 -8.80
N PRO A 204 3.16 12.50 -8.82
CA PRO A 204 2.20 13.29 -8.07
C PRO A 204 2.47 13.30 -6.56
N GLY A 205 2.74 12.13 -5.96
CA GLY A 205 3.06 12.04 -4.54
C GLY A 205 4.37 12.74 -4.18
N ALA A 206 5.41 12.59 -5.01
CA ALA A 206 6.67 13.31 -4.82
C ALA A 206 6.51 14.84 -4.95
N LEU A 207 5.62 15.30 -5.83
CA LEU A 207 5.30 16.71 -5.99
C LEU A 207 4.57 17.24 -4.75
N GLU A 208 3.59 16.50 -4.23
CA GLU A 208 2.85 16.86 -3.03
C GLU A 208 3.74 16.89 -1.78
N GLU A 209 4.66 15.94 -1.63
CA GLU A 209 5.67 15.95 -0.57
C GLU A 209 6.56 17.19 -0.64
N LEU A 210 7.00 17.53 -1.85
CA LEU A 210 7.81 18.73 -2.08
C LEU A 210 7.05 20.01 -1.77
N ASP A 211 5.81 20.13 -2.26
CA ASP A 211 4.95 21.28 -2.01
C ASP A 211 4.65 21.47 -0.51
N THR A 212 4.41 20.37 0.19
CA THR A 212 4.21 20.37 1.65
C THR A 212 5.47 20.84 2.37
N ALA A 213 6.64 20.32 2.00
CA ALA A 213 7.91 20.70 2.59
C ALA A 213 8.26 22.17 2.33
N LEU A 214 8.05 22.65 1.10
CA LEU A 214 8.27 24.05 0.73
C LEU A 214 7.34 24.98 1.50
N THR A 215 6.06 24.62 1.63
CA THR A 215 5.09 25.39 2.42
C THR A 215 5.52 25.49 3.89
N ALA A 216 5.95 24.38 4.49
CA ALA A 216 6.43 24.36 5.87
C ALA A 216 7.68 25.26 6.06
N LEU A 217 8.63 25.23 5.12
CA LEU A 217 9.82 26.09 5.16
C LEU A 217 9.48 27.58 5.02
N VAL A 218 8.55 27.92 4.13
CA VAL A 218 8.08 29.30 3.95
C VAL A 218 7.44 29.84 5.24
N GLU A 219 6.61 29.04 5.92
CA GLU A 219 6.02 29.43 7.20
C GLU A 219 7.07 29.60 8.30
N GLN A 220 8.08 28.72 8.37
CA GLN A 220 9.20 28.87 9.32
C GLN A 220 9.99 30.16 9.09
N LEU A 221 10.25 30.53 7.83
CA LEU A 221 10.96 31.78 7.49
C LEU A 221 10.14 33.03 7.83
N ARG A 222 8.81 32.96 7.77
CA ARG A 222 7.92 34.07 8.16
C ARG A 222 7.86 34.29 9.67
N VAL A 223 8.04 33.22 10.46
CA VAL A 223 7.95 33.24 11.93
C VAL A 223 9.30 33.54 12.60
N SER A 224 10.43 33.41 11.90
CA SER A 224 11.75 33.69 12.47
C SER A 224 11.93 35.19 12.77
N PRO A 225 12.06 35.62 14.04
CA PRO A 225 12.32 37.01 14.37
C PRO A 225 13.70 37.39 13.87
N ARG A 226 13.78 38.48 13.12
CA ARG A 226 15.04 39.12 12.74
C ARG A 226 15.79 39.44 14.04
N PRO A 227 17.06 39.04 14.22
CA PRO A 227 17.78 39.39 15.44
C PRO A 227 17.95 40.92 15.46
N ASP A 228 17.28 41.56 16.41
CA ASP A 228 17.49 42.97 16.70
C ASP A 228 18.93 43.14 17.18
N ASN A 229 19.74 43.76 16.33
CA ASN A 229 20.98 44.39 16.76
C ASN A 229 20.63 45.47 17.76
N ASN A 230 20.85 45.23 19.06
CA ASN A 230 21.16 46.28 20.01
C ASN A 230 21.95 45.75 21.21
N SER A 231 23.13 46.35 21.35
CA SER A 231 24.17 46.16 22.36
C SER A 231 23.68 46.36 23.80
N GLN A 232 24.33 45.67 24.75
CA GLN A 232 24.74 46.31 26.00
C GLN A 232 25.94 45.58 26.63
N ASP A 233 27.01 46.35 26.78
CA ASP A 233 28.24 46.11 27.54
C ASP A 233 27.98 45.81 29.03
N GLU A 234 28.82 44.97 29.63
CA GLU A 234 29.49 45.10 30.97
C GLU A 234 30.10 43.73 31.40
N PRO A 235 31.09 43.66 32.32
CA PRO A 235 32.47 43.35 31.98
C PRO A 235 33.01 42.04 32.58
N VAL A 236 34.16 41.62 32.08
CA VAL A 236 34.96 40.46 32.51
C VAL A 236 35.64 40.72 33.86
N PRO A 237 35.76 39.71 34.74
CA PRO A 237 36.93 39.58 35.59
C PRO A 237 37.75 38.32 35.29
N GLU A 238 39.05 38.51 35.41
CA GLU A 238 40.16 37.67 34.94
C GLU A 238 40.35 36.33 35.69
N THR A 239 40.96 35.40 34.94
CA THR A 239 41.40 34.02 35.25
C THR A 239 42.53 33.90 36.30
N PRO A 240 42.87 32.68 36.77
CA PRO A 240 44.02 31.96 36.18
C PRO A 240 43.84 30.42 36.07
N SER A 241 44.06 29.78 34.91
CA SER A 241 45.31 29.13 34.41
C SER A 241 45.74 27.92 35.28
N LEU A 242 45.98 26.67 34.84
CA LEU A 242 46.60 26.01 33.67
C LEU A 242 46.09 24.54 33.66
N THR A 243 45.99 23.78 32.56
CA THR A 243 47.11 23.09 31.88
C THR A 243 46.71 22.51 30.51
N ASN A 244 47.73 22.37 29.65
CA ASN A 244 47.71 22.00 28.23
C ASN A 244 47.32 20.53 27.93
N SER A 245 46.62 20.28 26.80
CA SER A 245 47.19 19.59 25.61
C SER A 245 46.14 19.23 24.53
N SER A 246 46.46 19.63 23.28
CA SER A 246 46.22 19.03 21.96
C SER A 246 44.87 18.38 21.55
N ILE A 247 44.09 19.19 20.83
CA ILE A 247 43.47 19.02 19.49
C ILE A 247 43.33 17.61 18.88
N GLY A 248 42.09 17.26 18.50
CA GLY A 248 41.77 16.16 17.57
C GLY A 248 40.28 15.90 17.27
N SER A 249 39.54 16.92 16.81
CA SER A 249 38.31 16.88 15.98
C SER A 249 37.15 15.92 16.36
N SER A 250 36.14 16.45 17.05
CA SER A 250 34.76 15.94 17.07
C SER A 250 33.84 17.05 16.56
N GLN A 251 33.16 16.83 15.43
CA GLN A 251 32.09 17.70 14.92
C GLN A 251 30.80 16.88 14.88
N ASP A 252 29.99 17.10 15.92
CA ASP A 252 28.62 16.61 16.08
C ASP A 252 27.68 17.68 15.49
N ASP A 253 27.49 17.67 14.16
CA ASP A 253 26.46 18.47 13.49
C ASP A 253 25.15 17.67 13.48
N ARG A 254 24.37 17.81 14.57
CA ARG A 254 23.01 17.26 14.65
C ARG A 254 22.02 18.17 13.93
N LEU A 255 21.74 17.87 12.67
CA LEU A 255 20.49 18.30 12.01
C LEU A 255 19.29 17.55 12.62
N PRO A 256 18.12 18.19 12.81
CA PRO A 256 16.95 17.52 13.38
C PRO A 256 16.41 16.47 12.39
N ARG A 257 16.29 15.23 12.88
CA ARG A 257 15.61 14.12 12.18
C ARG A 257 14.14 14.47 11.97
N ILE A 258 13.76 14.76 10.73
CA ILE A 258 12.37 14.72 10.30
C ILE A 258 11.91 13.26 10.41
N ARG A 259 10.95 12.99 11.29
CA ARG A 259 10.34 11.67 11.42
C ARG A 259 9.45 11.43 10.20
N HIS A 260 9.73 10.37 9.45
CA HIS A 260 8.81 9.87 8.44
C HIS A 260 7.58 9.27 9.15
N THR A 261 6.45 9.95 9.09
CA THR A 261 5.13 9.34 9.30
C THR A 261 4.71 8.64 8.00
N PRO A 262 4.24 7.38 8.04
CA PRO A 262 3.60 6.78 6.87
C PRO A 262 2.23 7.47 6.67
N PHE A 263 1.89 7.81 5.42
CA PHE A 263 0.65 8.51 5.09
C PHE A 263 -0.33 7.62 4.33
N ILE A 264 -1.59 7.78 4.75
CA ILE A 264 -2.83 7.29 4.15
C ILE A 264 -3.13 8.15 2.90
N PHE A 265 -3.44 7.51 1.78
CA PHE A 265 -3.78 8.19 0.52
C PHE A 265 -5.14 8.88 0.59
N ASN A 266 -5.20 10.18 0.31
CA ASN A 266 -6.42 10.85 -0.14
C ASN A 266 -6.64 10.56 -1.63
N ARG A 267 -7.81 9.99 -1.97
CA ARG A 267 -8.21 9.69 -3.36
C ARG A 267 -8.41 10.97 -4.18
N PRO A 268 -8.16 10.95 -5.50
CA PRO A 268 -8.52 12.05 -6.38
C PRO A 268 -10.05 12.14 -6.56
N VAL A 269 -10.60 13.34 -6.36
CA VAL A 269 -11.99 13.67 -6.66
C VAL A 269 -12.22 13.57 -8.16
N ARG A 270 -13.05 12.61 -8.60
CA ARG A 270 -13.49 12.50 -10.00
C ARG A 270 -14.45 13.64 -10.34
N ILE A 271 -14.02 14.57 -11.18
CA ILE A 271 -14.92 15.49 -11.88
C ILE A 271 -15.56 14.71 -13.03
N ARG A 272 -16.90 14.57 -13.01
CA ARG A 272 -17.65 13.99 -14.13
C ARG A 272 -17.55 14.90 -15.36
N PRO A 273 -17.33 14.37 -16.57
CA PRO A 273 -17.56 15.13 -17.79
C PRO A 273 -19.07 15.25 -18.01
N THR A 274 -19.56 16.50 -18.09
CA THR A 274 -20.89 16.80 -18.62
C THR A 274 -20.91 16.54 -20.12
N VAL A 275 -21.75 15.60 -20.55
CA VAL A 275 -22.36 15.58 -21.89
C VAL A 275 -23.86 15.37 -21.70
#